data_AF-A0A367IK68-F1
#
_entry.id   AF-A0A367IK68-F1
#
_cell.length_a   1.000
_cell.length_b   1.000
_cell.length_c   1.000
_cell.angle_alpha   90.00
_cell.angle_beta   90.00
_cell.angle_gamma   90.00
#
_symmetry.space_group_name_H-M   'P 1'
#
loop_
_entity.id
_entity.type
_entity.pdbx_description
1 polymer ?
#
loop_
_entity_poly.entity_id
_entity_poly.type
_entity_poly.pdbx_seq_one_letter_code
_entity_poly.pdbx_strand_id
1 'polypeptide(L)'
;IVDCMVDQGRVKSREEAYSKIYMLDSSGLLGNPSISSDNRTARKRDQSVSEQQRPYVKRDLPDQLSLEEVVRQVKPTVLLGFTGTRGVFTEKVIREMANHYEKPVIFPLSNPDSHSECTAEEAFKWTDGRAIFASGTQFDEVRLPNGKVGKTNQCNNSYTFPGVGLGVV
;
A
#
# COMPACT_ATOMS: atom_id res chain seq x y z
N ILE A 1 -5.93 6.31 -9.67
CA ILE A 1 -4.79 5.50 -10.18
C ILE A 1 -5.16 4.86 -11.52
N VAL A 2 -6.19 4.02 -11.58
CA VAL A 2 -6.64 3.34 -12.81
C VAL A 2 -6.85 4.31 -13.98
N ASP A 3 -7.65 5.37 -13.78
CA ASP A 3 -7.92 6.37 -14.83
C ASP A 3 -6.63 6.99 -15.35
N CYS A 4 -5.78 7.47 -14.44
CA CYS A 4 -4.47 8.03 -14.76
C CYS A 4 -3.58 7.07 -15.57
N MET A 5 -3.58 5.76 -15.28
CA MET A 5 -2.80 4.78 -16.05
C MET A 5 -3.32 4.63 -17.48
N VAL A 6 -4.64 4.68 -17.67
CA VAL A 6 -5.29 4.60 -18.98
C VAL A 6 -5.07 5.90 -19.76
N ASP A 7 -5.33 7.05 -19.14
CA ASP A 7 -5.23 8.37 -19.77
C ASP A 7 -3.79 8.69 -20.20
N GLN A 8 -2.79 8.24 -19.42
CA GLN A 8 -1.39 8.37 -19.78
C GLN A 8 -0.89 7.30 -20.77
N GLY A 9 -1.76 6.41 -21.25
CA GLY A 9 -1.39 5.33 -22.17
C GLY A 9 -0.41 4.30 -21.58
N ARG A 10 -0.33 4.20 -20.25
CA ARG A 10 0.53 3.21 -19.55
C ARG A 10 -0.03 1.80 -19.60
N VAL A 11 -1.33 1.69 -19.83
CA VAL A 11 -2.06 0.45 -20.07
C VAL A 11 -3.10 0.67 -21.16
N LYS A 12 -3.57 -0.40 -21.79
CA LYS A 12 -4.56 -0.34 -22.89
C LYS A 12 -6.00 -0.35 -22.41
N SER A 13 -6.26 -0.79 -21.18
CA SER A 13 -7.60 -0.87 -20.62
C SER A 13 -7.62 -0.78 -19.10
N ARG A 14 -8.82 -0.60 -18.53
CA ARG A 14 -9.01 -0.58 -17.07
C ARG A 14 -8.69 -1.93 -16.44
N GLU A 15 -9.05 -3.03 -17.12
CA GLU A 15 -8.78 -4.40 -16.69
C GLU A 15 -7.27 -4.63 -16.53
N GLU A 16 -6.46 -4.13 -17.47
CA GLU A 16 -5.01 -4.18 -17.36
C GLU A 16 -4.51 -3.35 -16.16
N ALA A 17 -5.05 -2.15 -15.91
CA ALA A 17 -4.71 -1.39 -14.71
C ALA A 17 -5.10 -2.12 -13.41
N TYR A 18 -6.30 -2.71 -13.35
CA TYR A 18 -6.74 -3.48 -12.18
C TYR A 18 -5.82 -4.68 -11.90
N SER A 19 -5.29 -5.34 -12.94
CA SER A 19 -4.34 -6.45 -12.77
C SER A 19 -3.08 -6.02 -12.02
N LYS A 20 -2.66 -4.76 -12.14
CA LYS A 20 -1.45 -4.19 -11.49
C LYS A 20 -1.68 -3.70 -10.06
N ILE A 21 -2.92 -3.71 -9.54
CA ILE A 21 -3.26 -3.23 -8.19
C ILE A 21 -3.71 -4.40 -7.32
N TYR A 22 -3.00 -4.67 -6.23
CA TYR A 22 -3.31 -5.77 -5.30
C TYR A 22 -3.91 -5.19 -4.02
N MET A 23 -5.13 -5.60 -3.70
CA MET A 23 -5.90 -5.09 -2.57
C MET A 23 -6.01 -6.16 -1.49
N LEU A 24 -5.72 -5.77 -0.25
CA LEU A 24 -5.86 -6.61 0.93
C LEU A 24 -6.85 -5.95 1.88
N ASP A 25 -7.59 -6.76 2.62
CA ASP A 25 -8.40 -6.32 3.76
C ASP A 25 -8.03 -7.11 5.03
N SER A 26 -8.89 -7.09 6.05
CA SER A 26 -8.67 -7.81 7.31
C SER A 26 -8.51 -9.33 7.16
N SER A 27 -8.99 -9.91 6.07
CA SER A 27 -8.81 -11.34 5.76
C SER A 27 -7.59 -11.60 4.87
N GLY A 28 -6.90 -10.56 4.37
CA GLY A 28 -5.78 -10.66 3.45
C GLY A 28 -6.15 -10.34 1.99
N LEU A 29 -5.32 -10.77 1.04
CA LEU A 29 -5.48 -10.50 -0.39
C LEU A 29 -6.88 -10.87 -0.88
N LEU A 30 -7.48 -10.00 -1.68
CA LEU A 30 -8.65 -10.35 -2.50
C LEU A 30 -8.20 -11.26 -3.65
N GLY A 31 -8.27 -12.57 -3.44
CA GLY A 31 -7.80 -13.57 -4.40
C GLY A 31 -8.87 -14.59 -4.78
N ASN A 32 -8.44 -15.66 -5.41
CA ASN A 32 -9.29 -16.74 -5.88
C ASN A 32 -9.45 -17.81 -4.79
N PRO A 33 -10.66 -18.01 -4.22
CA PRO A 33 -10.88 -19.00 -3.18
C PRO A 33 -10.77 -20.46 -3.66
N SER A 34 -10.76 -20.69 -4.98
CA SER A 34 -10.55 -22.02 -5.56
C SER A 34 -9.08 -22.42 -5.66
N ILE A 35 -8.15 -21.48 -5.51
CA ILE A 35 -6.71 -21.78 -5.48
C ILE A 35 -6.31 -22.05 -4.03
N SER A 36 -5.89 -23.27 -3.74
CA SER A 36 -5.37 -23.65 -2.42
C SER A 36 -4.02 -22.98 -2.19
N SER A 37 -3.81 -22.42 -0.99
CA SER A 37 -2.46 -22.15 -0.48
C SER A 37 -2.11 -23.25 0.51
N ASP A 38 -0.88 -23.78 0.41
CA ASP A 38 -0.39 -24.96 1.15
C ASP A 38 -0.41 -24.83 2.68
N ASN A 39 -0.90 -23.70 3.22
CA ASN A 39 -0.61 -23.29 4.59
C ASN A 39 -1.81 -22.77 5.39
N ARG A 40 -3.05 -23.24 5.15
CA ARG A 40 -4.22 -22.65 5.83
C ARG A 40 -5.25 -23.63 6.38
N THR A 41 -5.32 -23.61 7.72
CA THR A 41 -6.51 -23.69 8.58
C THR A 41 -7.35 -22.40 8.57
N ALA A 42 -7.14 -21.50 7.60
CA ALA A 42 -7.78 -20.19 7.58
C ALA A 42 -9.28 -20.30 7.40
N ARG A 43 -10.03 -19.56 8.23
CA ARG A 43 -11.47 -19.40 8.08
C ARG A 43 -11.78 -18.86 6.69
N LYS A 44 -12.85 -19.37 6.07
CA LYS A 44 -13.39 -18.74 4.86
C LYS A 44 -13.66 -17.26 5.13
N ARG A 45 -13.39 -16.43 4.13
CA ARG A 45 -13.70 -15.00 4.16
C ARG A 45 -15.20 -14.89 4.39
N ASP A 46 -15.56 -14.36 5.56
CA ASP A 46 -16.97 -14.32 6.01
C ASP A 46 -17.75 -13.24 5.27
N GLN A 47 -17.08 -12.17 4.87
CA GLN A 47 -17.67 -11.05 4.13
C GLN A 47 -17.54 -11.24 2.61
N SER A 48 -18.67 -11.06 1.90
CA SER A 48 -18.67 -11.04 0.45
C SER A 48 -17.91 -9.83 -0.08
N VAL A 49 -17.08 -10.04 -1.11
CA VAL A 49 -16.40 -8.96 -1.84
C VAL A 49 -17.42 -8.00 -2.45
N SER A 50 -17.28 -6.70 -2.15
CA SER A 50 -18.19 -5.66 -2.66
C SER A 50 -18.06 -5.44 -4.16
N GLU A 51 -19.05 -4.82 -4.80
CA GLU A 51 -19.01 -4.54 -6.24
C GLU A 51 -17.81 -3.68 -6.64
N GLN A 52 -17.42 -2.74 -5.78
CA GLN A 52 -16.27 -1.85 -5.97
C GLN A 52 -14.93 -2.60 -5.84
N GLN A 53 -14.91 -3.67 -5.04
CA GLN A 53 -13.72 -4.52 -4.84
C GLN A 53 -13.57 -5.59 -5.93
N ARG A 54 -14.67 -6.05 -6.56
CA ARG A 54 -14.66 -7.11 -7.58
C ARG A 54 -13.59 -6.94 -8.68
N PRO A 55 -13.35 -5.73 -9.26
CA PRO A 55 -12.32 -5.57 -10.28
C PRO A 55 -10.90 -5.86 -9.79
N TYR A 56 -10.63 -5.76 -8.48
CA TYR A 56 -9.32 -5.97 -7.88
C TYR A 56 -9.04 -7.42 -7.47
N VAL A 57 -10.05 -8.31 -7.55
CA VAL A 57 -9.91 -9.71 -7.18
C VAL A 57 -8.94 -10.42 -8.13
N LYS A 58 -7.89 -11.02 -7.57
CA LYS A 58 -6.88 -11.76 -8.33
C LYS A 58 -7.37 -13.16 -8.65
N ARG A 59 -7.44 -13.47 -9.94
CA ARG A 59 -7.92 -14.78 -10.43
C ARG A 59 -6.86 -15.86 -10.34
N ASP A 60 -5.59 -15.43 -10.36
CA ASP A 60 -4.37 -16.23 -10.46
C ASP A 60 -3.63 -16.39 -9.13
N LEU A 61 -4.07 -15.71 -8.07
CA LEU A 61 -3.49 -15.83 -6.73
C LEU A 61 -4.50 -16.41 -5.73
N PRO A 62 -4.04 -17.19 -4.73
CA PRO A 62 -4.88 -17.64 -3.63
C PRO A 62 -5.56 -16.47 -2.90
N ASP A 63 -6.81 -16.68 -2.47
CA ASP A 63 -7.46 -15.73 -1.55
C ASP A 63 -6.73 -15.66 -0.22
N GLN A 64 -6.90 -14.52 0.46
CA GLN A 64 -6.47 -14.26 1.82
C GLN A 64 -4.96 -14.19 2.07
N LEU A 65 -4.09 -14.26 1.06
CA LEU A 65 -2.63 -14.12 1.26
C LEU A 65 -2.30 -12.92 2.17
N SER A 66 -1.44 -13.14 3.15
CA SER A 66 -0.97 -12.10 4.06
C SER A 66 -0.14 -11.06 3.30
N LEU A 67 0.03 -9.87 3.88
CA LEU A 67 0.82 -8.81 3.25
C LEU A 67 2.25 -9.26 2.94
N GLU A 68 2.89 -10.01 3.85
CA GLU A 68 4.23 -10.56 3.65
C GLU A 68 4.28 -11.57 2.48
N GLU A 69 3.28 -12.46 2.36
CA GLU A 69 3.17 -13.39 1.23
C GLU A 69 2.97 -12.65 -0.09
N VAL A 70 2.08 -11.65 -0.12
CA VAL A 70 1.84 -10.85 -1.33
C VAL A 70 3.10 -10.11 -1.74
N VAL A 71 3.79 -9.45 -0.82
CA VAL A 71 5.01 -8.68 -1.15
C VAL A 71 6.09 -9.60 -1.74
N ARG A 72 6.31 -10.78 -1.16
CA ARG A 72 7.28 -11.77 -1.69
C ARG A 72 6.93 -12.26 -3.09
N GLN A 73 5.65 -12.55 -3.35
CA GLN A 73 5.21 -13.13 -4.62
C GLN A 73 5.09 -12.08 -5.73
N VAL A 74 4.45 -10.95 -5.42
CA VAL A 74 4.09 -9.91 -6.39
C VAL A 74 5.20 -8.89 -6.58
N LYS A 75 6.03 -8.68 -5.55
CA LYS A 75 7.11 -7.69 -5.54
C LYS A 75 6.58 -6.30 -5.92
N PRO A 76 5.64 -5.71 -5.16
CA PRO A 76 5.07 -4.43 -5.52
C PRO A 76 6.12 -3.31 -5.40
N THR A 77 5.99 -2.26 -6.22
CA THR A 77 6.86 -1.06 -6.15
C THR A 77 6.34 -0.03 -5.14
N VAL A 78 5.04 -0.04 -4.88
CA VAL A 78 4.33 0.92 -4.05
C VAL A 78 3.48 0.18 -3.03
N LEU A 79 3.58 0.60 -1.77
CA LEU A 79 2.78 0.11 -0.66
C LEU A 79 1.96 1.26 -0.08
N LEU A 80 0.63 1.16 -0.14
CA LEU A 80 -0.32 2.17 0.35
C LEU A 80 -1.14 1.63 1.52
N GLY A 81 -1.18 2.37 2.63
CA GLY A 81 -1.84 1.97 3.88
C GLY A 81 -3.09 2.80 4.15
N PHE A 82 -4.24 2.13 4.28
CA PHE A 82 -5.54 2.75 4.59
C PHE A 82 -6.31 1.95 5.66
N THR A 83 -5.58 1.26 6.53
CA THR A 83 -6.12 0.21 7.41
C THR A 83 -6.62 0.73 8.75
N GLY A 84 -6.20 1.92 9.17
CA GLY A 84 -6.36 2.41 10.54
C GLY A 84 -5.66 1.52 11.58
N THR A 85 -4.77 0.62 11.17
CA THR A 85 -4.15 -0.37 12.06
C THR A 85 -2.64 -0.16 12.09
N ARG A 86 -2.13 0.19 13.27
CA ARG A 86 -0.70 0.40 13.49
C ARG A 86 0.08 -0.91 13.32
N GLY A 87 1.27 -0.81 12.71
CA GLY A 87 2.22 -1.92 12.62
C GLY A 87 1.90 -2.96 11.55
N VAL A 88 0.92 -2.70 10.66
CA VAL A 88 0.65 -3.57 9.52
C VAL A 88 1.83 -3.59 8.55
N PHE A 89 2.53 -2.47 8.38
CA PHE A 89 3.77 -2.42 7.62
C PHE A 89 4.94 -2.83 8.51
N THR A 90 5.11 -4.14 8.68
CA THR A 90 6.17 -4.71 9.52
C THR A 90 7.57 -4.50 8.91
N GLU A 91 8.60 -4.62 9.74
CA GLU A 91 10.00 -4.60 9.28
C GLU A 91 10.26 -5.61 8.17
N LYS A 92 9.70 -6.82 8.28
CA LYS A 92 9.84 -7.87 7.26
C LYS A 92 9.26 -7.43 5.92
N VAL A 93 8.06 -6.85 5.94
CA VAL A 93 7.38 -6.34 4.74
C VAL A 93 8.20 -5.23 4.08
N ILE A 94 8.63 -4.23 4.85
CA ILE A 94 9.36 -3.08 4.31
C ILE A 94 10.76 -3.47 3.83
N ARG A 95 11.47 -4.35 4.55
CA ARG A 95 12.76 -4.87 4.09
C ARG A 95 12.62 -5.69 2.82
N GLU A 96 11.58 -6.51 2.71
CA GLU A 96 11.34 -7.29 1.49
C GLU A 96 11.08 -6.36 0.28
N MET A 97 10.29 -5.31 0.46
CA MET A 97 10.14 -4.25 -0.56
C MET A 97 11.49 -3.64 -0.95
N ALA A 98 12.33 -3.33 0.05
CA ALA A 98 13.64 -2.72 -0.13
C ALA A 98 14.69 -3.66 -0.76
N ASN A 99 14.47 -4.97 -0.72
CA ASN A 99 15.27 -5.99 -1.40
C ASN A 99 14.94 -6.07 -2.90
N HIS A 100 13.70 -5.74 -3.28
CA HIS A 100 13.26 -5.80 -4.68
C HIS A 100 13.53 -4.50 -5.45
N TYR A 101 13.52 -3.36 -4.75
CA TYR A 101 13.65 -2.05 -5.39
C TYR A 101 14.61 -1.13 -4.65
N GLU A 102 15.37 -0.36 -5.44
CA GLU A 102 16.30 0.64 -4.91
C GLU A 102 15.57 1.77 -4.18
N LYS A 103 14.36 2.14 -4.62
CA LYS A 103 13.54 3.21 -3.99
C LYS A 103 12.09 2.74 -3.83
N PRO A 104 11.78 1.92 -2.82
CA PRO A 104 10.39 1.50 -2.58
C PRO A 104 9.55 2.69 -2.12
N VAL A 105 8.30 2.77 -2.58
CA VAL A 105 7.35 3.80 -2.14
C VAL A 105 6.51 3.25 -0.98
N ILE A 106 6.61 3.87 0.19
CA ILE A 106 5.96 3.41 1.43
C ILE A 106 5.09 4.53 1.98
N PHE A 107 3.78 4.45 1.77
CA PHE A 107 2.82 5.47 2.17
C PHE A 107 1.85 4.96 3.24
N PRO A 108 2.14 5.14 4.54
CA PRO A 108 1.18 4.88 5.60
C PRO A 108 0.23 6.09 5.74
N LEU A 109 -1.00 5.97 5.22
CA LEU A 109 -1.92 7.11 5.05
C LEU A 109 -3.02 7.18 6.12
N SER A 110 -3.05 6.22 7.04
CA SER A 110 -4.01 6.21 8.15
C SER A 110 -3.76 7.36 9.13
N ASN A 111 -4.86 7.88 9.70
CA ASN A 111 -4.86 8.96 10.68
C ASN A 111 -5.66 8.54 11.93
N PRO A 112 -5.36 9.08 13.12
CA PRO A 112 -4.20 9.94 13.44
C PRO A 112 -2.87 9.15 13.46
N ASP A 113 -1.76 9.78 13.81
CA ASP A 113 -0.41 9.19 13.90
C ASP A 113 -0.36 7.80 14.57
N SER A 114 -1.12 7.62 15.65
CA SER A 114 -1.24 6.37 16.42
C SER A 114 -1.82 5.20 15.62
N HIS A 115 -2.42 5.46 14.45
CA HIS A 115 -3.03 4.48 13.55
C HIS A 115 -2.26 4.34 12.23
N SER A 116 -1.14 5.07 12.06
CA SER A 116 -0.25 4.96 10.90
C SER A 116 0.33 3.55 10.79
N GLU A 117 0.33 2.96 9.60
CA GLU A 117 0.77 1.58 9.38
C GLU A 117 2.23 1.32 9.78
N CYS A 118 3.09 2.34 9.66
CA CYS A 118 4.44 2.45 10.23
C CYS A 118 4.78 3.92 10.48
N THR A 119 5.87 4.19 11.20
CA THR A 119 6.42 5.56 11.32
C THR A 119 7.39 5.89 10.18
N ALA A 120 7.77 7.16 10.06
CA ALA A 120 8.81 7.59 9.13
C ALA A 120 10.18 6.99 9.48
N GLU A 121 10.54 6.97 10.76
CA GLU A 121 11.80 6.39 11.26
C GLU A 121 11.89 4.91 10.92
N GLU A 122 10.81 4.17 11.12
CA GLU A 122 10.69 2.76 10.75
C GLU A 122 10.91 2.56 9.25
N ALA A 123 10.17 3.28 8.41
CA ALA A 123 10.29 3.18 6.96
C ALA A 123 11.71 3.51 6.47
N PHE A 124 12.33 4.59 6.94
CA PHE A 124 13.69 4.93 6.56
C PHE A 124 14.72 3.96 7.12
N LYS A 125 14.61 3.55 8.39
CA LYS A 125 15.55 2.60 9.01
C LYS A 125 15.54 1.25 8.29
N TRP A 126 14.37 0.74 7.93
CA TRP A 126 14.23 -0.57 7.30
C TRP A 126 14.54 -0.56 5.80
N THR A 127 14.72 0.62 5.21
CA THR A 127 15.11 0.78 3.79
C THR A 127 16.48 1.44 3.62
N ASP A 128 17.28 1.53 4.67
CA ASP A 128 18.59 2.21 4.66
C ASP A 128 18.52 3.67 4.14
N GLY A 129 17.41 4.34 4.45
CA GLY A 129 17.11 5.72 4.06
C GLY A 129 16.66 5.90 2.61
N ARG A 130 16.36 4.82 1.88
CA ARG A 130 16.03 4.86 0.45
C ARG A 130 14.55 5.00 0.13
N ALA A 131 13.67 4.74 1.09
CA ALA A 131 12.22 4.82 0.86
C ALA A 131 11.78 6.20 0.36
N ILE A 132 10.82 6.21 -0.57
CA ILE A 132 10.01 7.39 -0.86
C ILE A 132 8.84 7.36 0.11
N PHE A 133 8.80 8.31 1.04
CA PHE A 133 7.84 8.33 2.13
C PHE A 133 6.88 9.51 2.03
N ALA A 134 5.60 9.23 2.26
CA ALA A 134 4.57 10.23 2.51
C ALA A 134 3.47 9.64 3.40
N SER A 135 2.90 10.43 4.29
CA SER A 135 1.94 9.96 5.30
C SER A 135 0.71 10.84 5.40
N GLY A 136 -0.40 10.30 5.94
CA GLY A 136 -1.63 11.07 6.16
C GLY A 136 -1.45 12.15 7.25
N THR A 137 -0.73 11.80 8.32
CA THR A 137 -0.36 12.70 9.42
C THR A 137 1.05 13.26 9.21
N GLN A 138 1.33 14.42 9.79
CA GLN A 138 2.65 15.04 9.75
C GLN A 138 3.62 14.32 10.69
N PHE A 139 4.80 13.94 10.18
CA PHE A 139 5.93 13.45 10.98
C PHE A 139 7.09 14.44 10.89
N ASP A 140 7.93 14.47 11.91
CA ASP A 140 9.21 15.19 11.86
C ASP A 140 10.15 14.57 10.82
N GLU A 141 11.04 15.39 10.26
CA GLU A 141 12.05 14.90 9.32
C GLU A 141 13.06 13.98 10.02
N VAL A 142 13.47 12.92 9.33
CA VAL A 142 14.33 11.88 9.93
C VAL A 142 15.79 12.12 9.55
N ARG A 143 16.69 12.23 10.53
CA ARG A 143 18.13 12.27 10.29
C ARG A 143 18.64 10.87 9.96
N LEU A 144 19.20 10.70 8.77
CA LEU A 144 19.70 9.40 8.29
C LEU A 144 21.17 9.18 8.71
N PRO A 145 21.61 7.91 8.88
CA PRO A 145 23.00 7.60 9.24
C PRO A 145 24.06 8.15 8.28
N ASN A 146 23.70 8.34 7.00
CA ASN A 146 24.56 8.92 5.98
C ASN A 146 24.65 10.45 6.02
N GLY A 147 24.09 11.10 7.06
CA GLY A 147 24.07 12.55 7.23
C GLY A 147 23.00 13.29 6.41
N LYS A 148 22.25 12.59 5.55
CA LYS A 148 21.12 13.18 4.81
C LYS A 148 19.87 13.26 5.67
N VAL A 149 18.88 14.00 5.19
CA VAL A 149 17.57 14.12 5.83
C VAL A 149 16.52 13.40 5.00
N GLY A 150 15.83 12.44 5.63
CA GLY A 150 14.64 11.78 5.11
C GLY A 150 13.44 12.71 5.23
N LYS A 151 12.90 13.13 4.08
CA LYS A 151 11.76 14.04 4.01
C LYS A 151 10.45 13.30 4.27
N THR A 152 9.67 13.81 5.20
CA THR A 152 8.38 13.27 5.64
C THR A 152 7.24 14.09 5.03
N ASN A 153 6.93 13.83 3.76
CA ASN A 153 5.88 14.58 3.08
C ASN A 153 4.50 14.20 3.61
N GLN A 154 3.59 15.17 3.69
CA GLN A 154 2.20 14.88 4.06
C GLN A 154 1.35 14.68 2.81
N CYS A 155 0.75 13.51 2.67
CA CYS A 155 -0.21 13.16 1.64
C CYS A 155 -1.62 13.15 2.26
N ASN A 156 -2.17 14.35 2.46
CA ASN A 156 -3.47 14.56 3.09
C ASN A 156 -4.47 15.21 2.11
N ASN A 157 -5.76 14.93 2.31
CA ASN A 157 -6.83 15.50 1.49
C ASN A 157 -6.96 17.04 1.64
N SER A 158 -6.35 17.63 2.67
CA SER A 158 -6.23 19.07 2.87
C SER A 158 -5.59 19.81 1.70
N TYR A 159 -4.76 19.14 0.88
CA TYR A 159 -4.18 19.71 -0.34
C TYR A 159 -5.18 19.80 -1.51
N THR A 160 -6.30 19.07 -1.45
CA THR A 160 -7.27 18.98 -2.55
C THR A 160 -8.59 19.67 -2.21
N PHE A 161 -9.21 19.34 -1.08
CA PHE A 161 -10.58 19.78 -0.78
C PHE A 161 -10.77 21.30 -0.75
N PRO A 162 -9.88 22.13 -0.18
CA PRO A 162 -10.05 23.58 -0.19
C PRO A 162 -10.05 24.16 -1.62
N GLY A 163 -9.16 23.68 -2.50
CA GLY A 163 -9.07 24.15 -3.88
C GLY A 163 -10.26 23.70 -4.72
N VAL A 164 -10.69 22.45 -4.58
CA VAL A 164 -11.90 21.94 -5.26
C VAL A 164 -13.14 22.70 -4.77
N GLY A 165 -13.27 22.90 -3.46
CA GLY A 165 -14.38 23.65 -2.88
C GLY A 165 -14.45 25.09 -3.39
N LEU A 166 -13.30 25.77 -3.46
CA LEU A 166 -13.22 27.12 -4.03
C LEU A 166 -13.56 27.15 -5.52
N GLY A 167 -13.15 26.15 -6.30
CA GLY A 167 -13.38 26.14 -7.76
C GLY A 167 -14.81 25.78 -8.18
N VAL A 168 -15.61 25.17 -7.30
CA VAL A 168 -17.01 24.83 -7.56
C VAL A 168 -17.95 26.02 -7.29
N VAL A 169 -17.57 26.92 -6.37
CA VAL A 169 -18.32 28.13 -6.01
C VAL A 169 -18.03 29.26 -7.00
#